data_AF-A0A7L1SKQ9-F1
#
_entry.id   AF-A0A7L1SKQ9-F1
#
_cell.length_a   1.000
_cell.length_b   1.000
_cell.length_c   1.000
_cell.angle_alpha   90.00
_cell.angle_beta   90.00
_cell.angle_gamma   90.00
#
_symmetry.space_group_name_H-M   'P 1'
#
loop_
_entity.id
_entity.type
_entity.pdbx_description
1 polymer ?
#
loop_
_entity_poly.entity_id
_entity_poly.type
_entity_poly.pdbx_seq_one_letter_code
_entity_poly.pdbx_strand_id
1 'polypeptide(L)'
;QIVLVSGHLDSWDVGQGAMDDGGGAFISWEALSLIKDLGLRPKRTLRLVLWTAEEQGGIGAEQYYQLHKENISNFDIVMESDEGTFKPSGLGFTGNAKARDIVKEIMTLLQPINVTDVYDNADGTDIDHWMREGVPGASLRDDLSKYFWFHHSQGDTMTVQDPNQMNLCAAVWTVVSYVIADMEEMLPR
;
A
#
# COMPACT_ATOMS: atom_id res chain seq x y z
N GLN A 1 -15.61 -8.60 -4.98
CA GLN A 1 -15.09 -7.47 -4.19
C GLN A 1 -13.58 -7.61 -4.10
N ILE A 2 -12.84 -6.50 -4.18
CA ILE A 2 -11.40 -6.48 -4.37
C ILE A 2 -10.77 -5.60 -3.27
N VAL A 3 -9.79 -6.13 -2.57
CA VAL A 3 -8.80 -5.34 -1.82
C VAL A 3 -7.56 -5.27 -2.67
N LEU A 4 -7.25 -4.09 -3.21
CA LEU A 4 -6.08 -3.87 -4.06
C LEU A 4 -4.90 -3.47 -3.18
N VAL A 5 -3.76 -4.10 -3.40
CA VAL A 5 -2.51 -3.91 -2.66
C VAL A 5 -1.42 -3.68 -3.69
N SER A 6 -0.67 -2.57 -3.62
CA SER A 6 0.24 -2.17 -4.68
C SER A 6 1.49 -1.41 -4.25
N GLY A 7 2.41 -1.35 -5.20
CA GLY A 7 3.55 -0.46 -5.36
C GLY A 7 3.87 -0.40 -6.86
N HIS A 8 4.81 0.43 -7.30
CA HIS A 8 5.20 0.49 -8.70
C HIS A 8 6.46 -0.33 -9.00
N LEU A 9 6.56 -0.86 -10.22
CA LEU A 9 7.62 -1.77 -10.64
C LEU A 9 8.69 -1.08 -11.47
N ASP A 10 8.39 0.10 -12.02
CA ASP A 10 9.40 0.91 -12.67
C ASP A 10 10.28 1.64 -11.66
N SER A 11 11.27 2.34 -12.17
CA SER A 11 12.15 3.20 -11.40
C SER A 11 12.79 4.19 -12.36
N TRP A 12 13.48 5.19 -11.83
CA TRP A 12 14.38 5.98 -12.64
C TRP A 12 15.56 5.16 -13.19
N ASP A 13 16.19 5.71 -14.23
CA ASP A 13 17.34 5.14 -14.93
C ASP A 13 18.68 5.33 -14.17
N VAL A 14 18.62 5.79 -12.92
CA VAL A 14 19.75 5.97 -12.01
C VAL A 14 19.56 5.12 -10.75
N GLY A 15 20.66 4.55 -10.24
CA GLY A 15 20.57 3.63 -9.10
C GLY A 15 19.98 2.28 -9.48
N GLN A 16 19.22 1.68 -8.55
CA GLN A 16 18.62 0.35 -8.68
C GLN A 16 17.11 0.35 -8.41
N GLY A 17 16.48 1.48 -8.06
CA GLY A 17 15.06 1.52 -7.69
C GLY A 17 14.76 0.66 -6.46
N ALA A 18 15.69 0.60 -5.49
CA ALA A 18 15.63 -0.38 -4.43
C ALA A 18 14.61 0.00 -3.36
N MET A 19 14.54 1.27 -2.98
CA MET A 19 13.48 1.78 -2.10
C MET A 19 12.30 2.35 -2.89
N ASP A 20 12.55 2.91 -4.07
CA ASP A 20 11.58 3.64 -4.89
C ASP A 20 11.44 2.96 -6.28
N ASP A 21 10.50 2.04 -6.47
CA ASP A 21 9.61 1.44 -5.45
C ASP A 21 9.79 -0.08 -5.31
N GLY A 22 11.02 -0.56 -5.47
CA GLY A 22 11.35 -1.95 -5.18
C GLY A 22 10.95 -2.39 -3.77
N GLY A 23 10.94 -1.47 -2.79
CA GLY A 23 10.48 -1.71 -1.44
C GLY A 23 8.97 -1.95 -1.37
N GLY A 24 8.17 -0.96 -1.78
CA GLY A 24 6.71 -0.98 -1.73
C GLY A 24 6.10 -2.10 -2.57
N ALA A 25 6.63 -2.31 -3.77
CA ALA A 25 6.25 -3.43 -4.63
C ALA A 25 6.45 -4.80 -3.95
N PHE A 26 7.60 -5.02 -3.30
CA PHE A 26 7.90 -6.32 -2.70
C PHE A 26 7.23 -6.55 -1.35
N ILE A 27 6.96 -5.52 -0.53
CA ILE A 27 6.13 -5.72 0.67
C ILE A 27 4.67 -6.01 0.29
N SER A 28 4.20 -5.45 -0.83
CA SER A 28 2.87 -5.74 -1.40
C SER A 28 2.77 -7.18 -1.87
N TRP A 29 3.81 -7.68 -2.55
CA TRP A 29 3.90 -9.08 -2.92
C TRP A 29 3.99 -10.00 -1.69
N GLU A 30 4.85 -9.65 -0.73
CA GLU A 30 5.08 -10.44 0.49
C GLU A 30 3.81 -10.56 1.33
N ALA A 31 3.00 -9.50 1.41
CA ALA A 31 1.73 -9.54 2.15
C ALA A 31 0.80 -10.66 1.64
N LEU A 32 0.64 -10.78 0.32
CA LEU A 32 -0.18 -11.84 -0.26
C LEU A 32 0.50 -13.21 -0.17
N SER A 33 1.83 -13.25 -0.26
CA SER A 33 2.64 -14.47 -0.08
C SER A 33 2.43 -15.06 1.33
N LEU A 34 2.57 -14.24 2.37
CA LEU A 34 2.37 -14.64 3.77
C LEU A 34 0.95 -15.13 4.04
N ILE A 35 -0.08 -14.43 3.55
CA ILE A 35 -1.49 -14.84 3.72
C ILE A 35 -1.71 -16.23 3.12
N LYS A 36 -1.13 -16.48 1.94
CA LYS A 36 -1.22 -17.77 1.25
C LYS A 36 -0.48 -18.87 2.01
N ASP A 37 0.73 -18.60 2.49
CA ASP A 37 1.55 -19.57 3.22
C ASP A 37 0.94 -19.95 4.58
N LEU A 38 0.25 -19.01 5.22
CA LEU A 38 -0.55 -19.27 6.43
C LEU A 38 -1.84 -20.05 6.15
N GLY A 39 -2.18 -20.32 4.88
CA GLY A 39 -3.39 -21.02 4.49
C GLY A 39 -4.67 -20.22 4.71
N LEU A 40 -4.55 -18.90 4.90
CA LEU A 40 -5.68 -18.02 5.12
C LEU A 40 -6.39 -17.73 3.80
N ARG A 41 -7.73 -17.69 3.83
CA ARG A 41 -8.57 -17.44 2.66
C ARG A 41 -9.61 -16.39 3.00
N PRO A 42 -9.34 -15.11 2.71
CA PRO A 42 -10.30 -14.04 2.97
C PRO A 42 -11.54 -14.19 2.07
N LYS A 43 -12.63 -13.56 2.48
CA LYS A 43 -13.90 -13.55 1.73
C LYS A 43 -13.80 -12.77 0.41
N ARG A 44 -12.95 -11.75 0.35
CA ARG A 44 -12.70 -10.91 -0.84
C ARG A 44 -11.41 -11.30 -1.54
N THR A 45 -11.32 -10.95 -2.82
CA THR A 45 -10.09 -11.13 -3.58
C THR A 45 -9.05 -10.10 -3.13
N LEU A 46 -7.91 -10.57 -2.63
CA LEU A 46 -6.69 -9.76 -2.55
C LEU A 46 -6.05 -9.71 -3.94
N ARG A 47 -5.85 -8.50 -4.46
CA ARG A 47 -5.25 -8.27 -5.78
C ARG A 47 -3.97 -7.46 -5.61
N LEU A 48 -2.84 -8.11 -5.86
CA LEU A 48 -1.58 -7.41 -6.08
C LEU A 48 -1.62 -6.72 -7.44
N VAL A 49 -1.27 -5.44 -7.47
CA VAL A 49 -0.93 -4.74 -8.71
C VAL A 49 0.45 -4.13 -8.55
N LEU A 50 1.32 -4.38 -9.53
CA LEU A 50 2.63 -3.76 -9.63
C LEU A 50 2.57 -2.81 -10.82
N TRP A 51 2.50 -1.52 -10.54
CA TRP A 51 2.27 -0.50 -11.57
C TRP A 51 3.47 -0.34 -12.48
N THR A 52 3.23 0.22 -13.66
CA THR A 52 4.30 0.52 -14.61
C THR A 52 4.15 1.96 -15.05
N ALA A 53 5.27 2.63 -15.23
CA ALA A 53 5.33 4.02 -15.62
C ALA A 53 4.62 4.95 -14.62
N GLU A 54 4.77 4.68 -13.31
CA GLU A 54 4.43 5.62 -12.23
C GLU A 54 5.28 6.87 -12.40
N GLU A 55 6.60 6.69 -12.58
CA GLU A 55 7.59 7.78 -12.57
C GLU A 55 7.46 8.71 -13.79
N GLN A 56 6.76 8.25 -14.83
CA GLN A 56 6.41 9.05 -16.00
C GLN A 56 5.01 9.69 -15.90
N GLY A 57 4.40 9.65 -14.73
CA GLY A 57 3.11 10.28 -14.40
C GLY A 57 1.94 9.31 -14.29
N GLY A 58 2.11 8.13 -13.69
CA GLY A 58 1.02 7.19 -13.38
C GLY A 58 0.36 6.56 -14.60
N ILE A 59 1.11 6.31 -15.69
CA ILE A 59 0.54 5.90 -16.99
C ILE A 59 -0.15 4.53 -16.88
N GLY A 60 0.50 3.56 -16.24
CA GLY A 60 -0.05 2.21 -16.05
C GLY A 60 -1.28 2.22 -15.15
N ALA A 61 -1.26 3.01 -14.09
CA ALA A 61 -2.39 3.16 -13.19
C ALA A 61 -3.59 3.83 -13.84
N GLU A 62 -3.39 4.90 -14.60
CA GLU A 62 -4.46 5.54 -15.36
C GLU A 62 -5.06 4.56 -16.37
N GLN A 63 -4.23 3.81 -17.10
CA GLN A 63 -4.73 2.78 -18.01
C GLN A 63 -5.57 1.72 -17.27
N TYR A 64 -5.09 1.23 -16.13
CA TYR A 64 -5.79 0.25 -15.33
C TYR A 64 -7.12 0.79 -14.78
N TYR A 65 -7.13 2.04 -14.30
CA TYR A 65 -8.33 2.73 -13.87
C TYR A 65 -9.35 2.84 -15.00
N GLN A 66 -8.96 3.31 -16.19
CA GLN A 66 -9.87 3.41 -17.34
C GLN A 66 -10.50 2.07 -17.74
N LEU A 67 -9.75 0.97 -17.62
CA LEU A 67 -10.23 -0.38 -17.92
C LEU A 67 -11.19 -0.94 -16.85
N HIS A 68 -11.12 -0.47 -15.61
CA HIS A 68 -11.83 -1.09 -14.48
C HIS A 68 -12.84 -0.18 -13.78
N LYS A 69 -12.87 1.12 -14.08
CA LYS A 69 -13.76 2.10 -13.42
C LYS A 69 -15.24 1.79 -13.54
N GLU A 70 -15.68 1.07 -14.57
CA GLU A 70 -17.08 0.62 -14.68
C GLU A 70 -17.50 -0.28 -13.50
N ASN A 71 -16.54 -0.98 -12.88
CA ASN A 71 -16.74 -1.84 -11.73
C ASN A 71 -16.20 -1.23 -10.42
N ILE A 72 -16.13 0.10 -10.32
CA ILE A 72 -15.54 0.80 -9.17
C ILE A 72 -16.22 0.46 -7.83
N SER A 73 -17.52 0.15 -7.85
CA SER A 73 -18.27 -0.30 -6.66
C SER A 73 -17.78 -1.65 -6.11
N ASN A 74 -16.99 -2.40 -6.87
CA ASN A 74 -16.45 -3.69 -6.47
C ASN A 74 -15.11 -3.60 -5.71
N PHE A 75 -14.47 -2.42 -5.66
CA PHE A 75 -13.20 -2.19 -4.95
C PHE A 75 -13.45 -1.77 -3.50
N ASP A 76 -13.06 -2.56 -2.52
CA ASP A 76 -13.26 -2.27 -1.10
C ASP A 76 -12.33 -1.15 -0.62
N ILE A 77 -11.05 -1.31 -0.93
CA ILE A 77 -9.98 -0.36 -0.67
C ILE A 77 -8.90 -0.53 -1.74
N VAL A 78 -8.19 0.55 -2.03
CA VAL A 78 -6.93 0.55 -2.79
C VAL A 78 -5.78 0.95 -1.87
N MET A 79 -4.67 0.23 -1.89
CA MET A 79 -3.56 0.44 -0.96
C MET A 79 -2.24 0.55 -1.73
N GLU A 80 -1.43 1.55 -1.43
CA GLU A 80 -0.14 1.82 -2.07
C GLU A 80 0.96 2.12 -1.08
N SER A 81 2.12 1.49 -1.24
CA SER A 81 3.35 1.88 -0.55
C SER A 81 4.31 2.38 -1.60
N ASP A 82 4.70 3.66 -1.51
CA ASP A 82 5.49 4.36 -2.55
C ASP A 82 6.39 5.47 -1.96
N GLU A 83 6.63 5.43 -0.64
CA GLU A 83 7.53 6.39 0.04
C GLU A 83 8.68 5.64 0.73
N GLY A 84 9.18 4.61 0.05
CA GLY A 84 10.19 3.70 0.57
C GLY A 84 9.63 2.61 1.48
N THR A 85 10.52 1.96 2.23
CA THR A 85 10.18 0.94 3.24
C THR A 85 11.04 1.13 4.48
N PHE A 86 11.01 2.35 5.02
CA PHE A 86 11.65 2.71 6.27
C PHE A 86 10.81 2.26 7.47
N LYS A 87 11.20 2.65 8.69
CA LYS A 87 10.47 2.29 9.89
C LYS A 87 9.03 2.83 9.79
N PRO A 88 8.00 1.96 9.80
CA PRO A 88 6.63 2.41 9.69
C PRO A 88 6.17 3.07 10.99
N SER A 89 5.36 4.10 10.84
CA SER A 89 4.73 4.89 11.91
C SER A 89 3.22 4.69 11.97
N GLY A 90 2.59 4.34 10.85
CA GLY A 90 1.16 4.04 10.80
C GLY A 90 0.64 3.92 9.38
N LEU A 91 -0.63 4.27 9.20
CA LEU A 91 -1.33 4.19 7.92
C LEU A 91 -1.96 5.54 7.58
N GLY A 92 -1.62 6.11 6.42
CA GLY A 92 -2.39 7.20 5.83
C GLY A 92 -3.70 6.65 5.32
N PHE A 93 -4.83 7.30 5.62
CA PHE A 93 -6.14 6.80 5.20
C PHE A 93 -7.03 7.91 4.63
N THR A 94 -7.63 7.61 3.48
CA THR A 94 -8.67 8.42 2.82
C THR A 94 -9.97 7.62 2.76
N GLY A 95 -11.05 8.18 3.31
CA GLY A 95 -12.37 7.55 3.36
C GLY A 95 -13.29 8.30 4.31
N ASN A 96 -14.56 7.88 4.40
CA ASN A 96 -15.50 8.51 5.33
C ASN A 96 -15.16 8.20 6.79
N ALA A 97 -15.80 8.91 7.73
CA ALA A 97 -15.52 8.77 9.16
C ALA A 97 -15.76 7.35 9.69
N LYS A 98 -16.79 6.65 9.22
CA LYS A 98 -17.11 5.29 9.65
C LYS A 98 -16.04 4.29 9.20
N ALA A 99 -15.56 4.42 7.97
CA ALA A 99 -14.47 3.59 7.45
C ALA A 99 -13.17 3.87 8.22
N ARG A 100 -12.90 5.14 8.55
CA ARG A 100 -11.75 5.52 9.39
C ARG A 100 -11.80 4.88 10.77
N ASP A 101 -12.97 4.83 11.42
CA ASP A 101 -13.11 4.21 12.73
C ASP A 101 -12.84 2.70 12.67
N ILE A 102 -13.30 2.03 11.61
CA ILE A 102 -12.98 0.61 11.36
C ILE A 102 -11.47 0.43 11.18
N VAL A 103 -10.83 1.24 10.33
CA VAL A 103 -9.38 1.15 10.08
C VAL A 103 -8.58 1.39 11.37
N LYS A 104 -9.01 2.34 12.22
CA LYS A 104 -8.40 2.53 13.54
C LYS A 104 -8.51 1.28 14.42
N GLU A 105 -9.65 0.62 14.42
CA GLU A 105 -9.83 -0.65 15.15
C GLU A 105 -8.88 -1.73 14.62
N ILE A 106 -8.77 -1.88 13.29
CA ILE A 106 -7.84 -2.83 12.65
C ILE A 106 -6.40 -2.52 13.06
N MET A 107 -5.98 -1.25 13.04
CA MET A 107 -4.62 -0.85 13.40
C MET A 107 -4.26 -1.16 14.86
N THR A 108 -5.23 -1.35 15.77
CA THR A 108 -4.92 -1.79 17.14
C THR A 108 -4.30 -3.20 17.20
N LEU A 109 -4.52 -4.05 16.19
CA LEU A 109 -3.91 -5.37 16.08
C LEU A 109 -2.38 -5.29 15.94
N LEU A 110 -1.86 -4.14 15.50
CA LEU A 110 -0.43 -3.87 15.31
C LEU A 110 0.24 -3.28 16.56
N GLN A 111 -0.45 -3.26 17.70
CA GLN A 111 0.13 -2.88 19.00
C GLN A 111 1.43 -3.65 19.34
N PRO A 112 1.60 -4.96 19.04
CA PRO A 112 2.85 -5.68 19.32
C PRO A 112 4.10 -5.10 18.64
N ILE A 113 3.93 -4.37 17.53
CA ILE A 113 5.01 -3.69 16.82
C ILE A 113 4.99 -2.16 17.01
N ASN A 114 4.04 -1.65 17.81
CA ASN A 114 3.86 -0.23 18.12
C ASN A 114 3.64 0.64 16.87
N VAL A 115 2.79 0.18 15.94
CA VAL A 115 2.41 0.88 14.72
C VAL A 115 0.88 0.92 14.63
N THR A 116 0.25 1.78 15.43
CA THR A 116 -1.22 1.81 15.59
C THR A 116 -1.87 3.08 15.06
N ASP A 117 -1.08 4.07 14.64
CA ASP A 117 -1.60 5.37 14.25
C ASP A 117 -2.26 5.33 12.86
N VAL A 118 -3.35 6.08 12.73
CA VAL A 118 -4.04 6.32 11.45
C VAL A 118 -3.99 7.82 11.18
N TYR A 119 -3.31 8.20 10.11
CA TYR A 119 -3.13 9.58 9.70
C TYR A 119 -4.22 10.00 8.70
N ASP A 120 -4.40 11.31 8.57
CA ASP A 120 -5.27 11.87 7.55
C ASP A 120 -4.60 11.76 6.18
N ASN A 121 -5.43 11.49 5.17
CA ASN A 121 -5.07 11.36 3.75
C ASN A 121 -4.05 10.25 3.47
N ALA A 122 -4.52 9.22 2.78
CA ALA A 122 -3.64 8.34 2.04
C ALA A 122 -3.00 9.12 0.86
N ASP A 123 -1.80 8.69 0.51
CA ASP A 123 -1.04 9.18 -0.65
C ASP A 123 -0.79 8.04 -1.64
N GLY A 124 -0.32 8.35 -2.84
CA GLY A 124 -0.01 7.35 -3.87
C GLY A 124 -0.53 7.77 -5.24
N THR A 125 0.41 7.97 -6.17
CA THR A 125 0.14 8.40 -7.54
C THR A 125 -0.82 7.45 -8.24
N ASP A 126 -0.63 6.14 -8.05
CA ASP A 126 -1.30 5.13 -8.85
C ASP A 126 -2.68 4.75 -8.27
N ILE A 127 -2.96 5.10 -7.01
CA ILE A 127 -4.28 4.90 -6.39
C ILE A 127 -5.16 6.16 -6.36
N ASP A 128 -4.63 7.33 -6.70
CA ASP A 128 -5.32 8.62 -6.59
C ASP A 128 -6.60 8.72 -7.45
N HIS A 129 -6.61 8.17 -8.66
CA HIS A 129 -7.82 8.12 -9.50
C HIS A 129 -9.00 7.43 -8.81
N TRP A 130 -8.74 6.37 -8.04
CA TRP A 130 -9.75 5.63 -7.30
C TRP A 130 -10.25 6.42 -6.09
N MET A 131 -9.32 7.05 -5.36
CA MET A 131 -9.66 7.87 -4.19
C MET A 131 -10.53 9.08 -4.56
N ARG A 132 -10.27 9.72 -5.71
CA ARG A 132 -11.08 10.85 -6.22
C ARG A 132 -12.52 10.46 -6.50
N GLU A 133 -12.77 9.22 -6.87
CA GLU A 133 -14.12 8.67 -7.10
C GLU A 133 -14.74 8.03 -5.84
N GLY A 134 -14.12 8.23 -4.67
CA GLY A 134 -14.67 7.83 -3.37
C GLY A 134 -14.42 6.37 -2.98
N VAL A 135 -13.50 5.67 -3.65
CA VAL A 135 -12.98 4.40 -3.11
C VAL A 135 -12.05 4.72 -1.94
N PRO A 136 -12.20 4.05 -0.77
CA PRO A 136 -11.24 4.19 0.31
C PRO A 136 -9.81 3.91 -0.16
N GLY A 137 -8.86 4.72 0.30
CA GLY A 137 -7.44 4.59 -0.02
C GLY A 137 -6.61 4.47 1.26
N ALA A 138 -5.52 3.71 1.19
CA ALA A 138 -4.53 3.65 2.26
C ALA A 138 -3.11 3.72 1.72
N SER A 139 -2.23 4.39 2.47
CA SER A 139 -0.80 4.42 2.18
C SER A 139 0.03 4.11 3.41
N LEU A 140 1.16 3.45 3.23
CA LEU A 140 2.08 3.23 4.34
C LEU A 140 2.68 4.57 4.77
N ARG A 141 2.77 4.84 6.07
CA ARG A 141 3.43 6.04 6.60
C ARG A 141 4.72 5.66 7.27
N ASP A 142 5.83 6.07 6.67
CA ASP A 142 7.18 5.73 7.11
C ASP A 142 7.96 6.93 7.66
N ASP A 143 9.11 6.66 8.28
CA ASP A 143 10.11 7.69 8.61
C ASP A 143 10.85 8.16 7.36
N LEU A 144 10.34 9.23 6.74
CA LEU A 144 10.88 9.80 5.50
C LEU A 144 12.14 10.67 5.69
N SER A 145 12.74 10.72 6.89
CA SER A 145 13.89 11.60 7.18
C SER A 145 15.09 11.38 6.24
N LYS A 146 15.20 10.17 5.66
CA LYS A 146 16.26 9.78 4.72
C LYS A 146 15.78 9.52 3.30
N TYR A 147 14.48 9.52 3.04
CA TYR A 147 13.93 9.18 1.72
C TYR A 147 14.59 10.03 0.62
N PHE A 148 14.52 11.36 0.77
CA PHE A 148 15.11 12.28 -0.21
C PHE A 148 16.65 12.34 -0.22
N TRP A 149 17.35 11.52 0.56
CA TRP A 149 18.81 11.39 0.43
C TRP A 149 19.19 10.46 -0.73
N PHE A 150 18.30 9.51 -1.08
CA PHE A 150 18.55 8.48 -2.07
C PHE A 150 17.60 8.56 -3.27
N HIS A 151 16.41 9.15 -3.08
CA HIS A 151 15.36 9.27 -4.08
C HIS A 151 15.88 9.78 -5.43
N HIS A 152 15.54 9.05 -6.49
CA HIS A 152 15.91 9.36 -7.89
C HIS A 152 17.42 9.61 -8.06
N SER A 153 18.26 8.83 -7.39
CA SER A 153 19.71 9.00 -7.39
C SER A 153 20.47 7.67 -7.48
N GLN A 154 21.77 7.75 -7.78
CA GLN A 154 22.69 6.60 -7.72
C GLN A 154 22.81 5.96 -6.33
N GLY A 155 22.33 6.66 -5.28
CA GLY A 155 22.32 6.16 -3.91
C GLY A 155 21.19 5.17 -3.64
N ASP A 156 20.12 5.18 -4.44
CA ASP A 156 19.03 4.22 -4.29
C ASP A 156 19.50 2.83 -4.76
N THR A 157 19.91 2.03 -3.78
CA THR A 157 20.51 0.71 -3.97
C THR A 157 20.05 -0.19 -2.84
N MET A 158 20.25 -1.51 -2.98
CA MET A 158 19.88 -2.47 -1.93
C MET A 158 20.49 -2.17 -0.55
N THR A 159 21.54 -1.35 -0.45
CA THR A 159 22.11 -0.94 0.85
C THR A 159 21.25 0.03 1.66
N VAL A 160 20.27 0.68 1.02
CA VAL A 160 19.29 1.55 1.69
C VAL A 160 18.30 0.71 2.50
N GLN A 161 18.03 -0.52 2.05
CA GLN A 161 17.03 -1.39 2.65
C GLN A 161 17.49 -1.99 3.98
N ASP A 162 16.61 -1.95 4.98
CA ASP A 162 16.78 -2.62 6.26
C ASP A 162 15.77 -3.77 6.36
N PRO A 163 16.21 -5.04 6.48
CA PRO A 163 15.30 -6.18 6.47
C PRO A 163 14.34 -6.21 7.66
N ASN A 164 14.70 -5.62 8.81
CA ASN A 164 13.78 -5.57 9.94
C ASN A 164 12.68 -4.53 9.69
N GLN A 165 13.01 -3.39 9.08
CA GLN A 165 12.01 -2.37 8.72
C GLN A 165 11.08 -2.90 7.64
N MET A 166 11.59 -3.53 6.59
CA MET A 166 10.77 -4.19 5.57
C MET A 166 9.81 -5.23 6.18
N ASN A 167 10.25 -6.02 7.15
CA ASN A 167 9.38 -6.97 7.86
C ASN A 167 8.26 -6.27 8.64
N LEU A 168 8.53 -5.11 9.25
CA LEU A 168 7.51 -4.32 9.92
C LEU A 168 6.50 -3.75 8.93
N CYS A 169 6.95 -3.19 7.80
CA CYS A 169 6.11 -2.70 6.73
C CYS A 169 5.20 -3.82 6.20
N ALA A 170 5.78 -4.98 5.85
CA ALA A 170 5.06 -6.15 5.40
C ALA A 170 4.03 -6.64 6.44
N ALA A 171 4.35 -6.60 7.75
CA ALA A 171 3.40 -6.97 8.80
C ALA A 171 2.18 -6.03 8.84
N VAL A 172 2.39 -4.71 8.77
CA VAL A 172 1.30 -3.72 8.69
C VAL A 172 0.44 -4.00 7.46
N TRP A 173 1.08 -4.13 6.30
CA TRP A 173 0.43 -4.34 5.01
C TRP A 173 -0.40 -5.62 4.97
N THR A 174 0.16 -6.71 5.49
CA THR A 174 -0.49 -8.02 5.60
C THR A 174 -1.72 -7.96 6.48
N VAL A 175 -1.59 -7.41 7.70
CA VAL A 175 -2.69 -7.37 8.67
C VAL A 175 -3.84 -6.53 8.15
N VAL A 176 -3.56 -5.32 7.65
CA VAL A 176 -4.60 -4.39 7.18
C VAL A 176 -5.32 -4.98 5.97
N SER A 177 -4.59 -5.42 4.95
CA SER A 177 -5.19 -5.96 3.72
C SER A 177 -5.99 -7.24 4.00
N TYR A 178 -5.46 -8.16 4.81
CA TYR A 178 -6.15 -9.40 5.17
C TYR A 178 -7.45 -9.13 5.93
N VAL A 179 -7.41 -8.31 6.99
CA VAL A 179 -8.57 -8.09 7.85
C VAL A 179 -9.69 -7.43 7.05
N ILE A 180 -9.39 -6.39 6.25
CA ILE A 180 -10.38 -5.75 5.38
C ILE A 180 -10.97 -6.77 4.39
N ALA A 181 -10.12 -7.62 3.80
CA ALA A 181 -10.58 -8.64 2.85
C ALA A 181 -11.45 -9.73 3.50
N ASP A 182 -11.33 -9.96 4.80
CA ASP A 182 -12.06 -11.01 5.54
C ASP A 182 -13.31 -10.51 6.29
N MET A 183 -13.52 -9.19 6.38
CA MET A 183 -14.73 -8.60 6.95
C MET A 183 -16.01 -9.02 6.21
N GLU A 184 -17.14 -9.11 6.91
CA GLU A 184 -18.44 -9.43 6.27
C GLU A 184 -18.87 -8.38 5.26
N GLU A 185 -18.77 -7.11 5.63
CA GLU A 185 -19.15 -5.97 4.80
C GLU A 185 -17.91 -5.23 4.30
N MET A 186 -18.05 -4.55 3.16
CA MET A 186 -17.04 -3.62 2.66
C MET A 186 -16.95 -2.42 3.59
N LEU A 187 -15.83 -1.69 3.52
CA LEU A 187 -15.72 -0.38 4.13
C LEU A 187 -16.85 0.53 3.63
N PRO A 188 -17.53 1.25 4.55
CA PRO A 188 -18.62 2.14 4.16
C PRO A 188 -18.06 3.31 3.36
N ARG A 189 -18.74 3.69 2.28
CA ARG A 189 -18.43 4.87 1.46
C ARG A 189 -19.37 6.02 1.78
#